data_AF-A0A836QGZ7-F1
#
_entry.id   AF-A0A836QGZ7-F1
#
_cell.length_a   1.000
_cell.length_b   1.000
_cell.length_c   1.000
_cell.angle_alpha   90.00
_cell.angle_beta   90.00
_cell.angle_gamma   90.00
#
_symmetry.space_group_name_H-M   'P 1'
#
loop_
_entity.id
_entity.type
_entity.pdbx_description
1 polymer ?
#
loop_
_entity_poly.entity_id
_entity_poly.type
_entity_poly.pdbx_seq_one_letter_code
_entity_poly.pdbx_strand_id
1 'polypeptide(L)'
;MGRSVSLAVSMMAIWLLWSGHFTSLIITFGALSCLLVVFIARRMYLADPEGHPTHLLPRLLLYIPWLSWAILRANMDVALRILKPGLPISPRMVKVKASQKTHLGMVAYANSITLTPGTVS
;
A
#
# COMPACT_ATOMS: atom_id res chain seq x y z
N MET A 1 13.70 -14.87 -13.52
CA MET A 1 13.53 -13.90 -14.64
C MET A 1 12.16 -13.20 -14.62
N GLY A 2 11.03 -13.93 -14.56
CA GLY A 2 9.69 -13.35 -14.72
C GLY A 2 9.30 -12.22 -13.75
N ARG A 3 9.76 -12.27 -12.49
CA ARG A 3 9.45 -11.21 -11.50
C ARG A 3 10.15 -9.88 -11.79
N SER A 4 11.39 -9.90 -12.27
CA SER A 4 12.12 -8.69 -12.66
C SER A 4 11.47 -8.02 -13.88
N VAL A 5 10.94 -8.83 -14.80
CA VAL A 5 10.15 -8.33 -15.94
C VAL A 5 8.85 -7.71 -15.45
N SER A 6 8.14 -8.38 -14.53
CA SER A 6 6.92 -7.84 -13.94
C SER A 6 7.16 -6.53 -13.18
N LEU A 7 8.26 -6.43 -12.43
CA LEU A 7 8.71 -5.19 -11.76
C LEU A 7 9.01 -4.08 -12.77
N ALA A 8 9.75 -4.38 -13.84
CA ALA A 8 10.05 -3.41 -14.90
C ALA A 8 8.78 -2.90 -15.58
N VAL A 9 7.83 -3.80 -15.89
CA VAL A 9 6.55 -3.44 -16.49
C VAL A 9 5.70 -2.61 -15.53
N SER A 10 5.61 -2.96 -14.25
CA SER A 10 4.86 -2.17 -13.27
C SER A 10 5.47 -0.78 -13.05
N MET A 11 6.81 -0.68 -12.98
CA MET A 11 7.50 0.60 -12.85
C MET A 11 7.27 1.48 -14.08
N MET A 12 7.39 0.92 -15.28
CA MET A 12 7.11 1.64 -16.53
C MET A 12 5.64 2.09 -16.61
N ALA A 13 4.69 1.22 -16.24
CA ALA A 13 3.28 1.55 -16.27
C ALA A 13 2.94 2.69 -15.29
N ILE A 14 3.47 2.64 -14.06
CA ILE A 14 3.29 3.71 -13.06
C ILE A 14 3.94 5.01 -13.55
N TRP A 15 5.16 4.92 -14.09
CA TRP A 15 5.87 6.08 -14.61
C TRP A 15 5.10 6.75 -15.77
N LEU A 16 4.59 5.98 -16.73
CA LEU A 16 3.76 6.50 -17.82
C LEU A 16 2.44 7.10 -17.31
N LEU A 17 1.78 6.43 -16.37
CA LEU A 17 0.52 6.88 -15.76
C LEU A 17 0.67 8.25 -15.10
N TRP A 18 1.79 8.48 -14.38
CA TRP A 18 2.05 9.74 -13.69
C TRP A 18 2.65 10.81 -14.60
N SER A 19 3.53 10.42 -15.52
CA SER A 19 4.25 11.35 -16.39
C SER A 19 3.35 11.92 -17.50
N GLY A 20 2.45 11.12 -18.07
CA GLY A 20 1.61 11.53 -19.21
C GLY A 20 2.36 11.92 -20.49
N HIS A 21 3.68 11.69 -20.55
CA HIS A 21 4.52 12.05 -21.69
C HIS A 21 4.72 10.86 -22.64
N PHE A 22 4.39 11.07 -23.92
CA PHE A 22 4.50 10.03 -24.96
C PHE A 22 5.56 10.30 -26.02
N THR A 23 6.40 11.33 -25.83
CA THR A 23 7.49 11.64 -26.76
C THR A 23 8.56 10.56 -26.71
N SER A 24 8.99 10.06 -27.88
CA SER A 24 9.91 8.91 -28.00
C SER A 24 11.21 9.05 -27.21
N LEU A 25 11.77 10.26 -27.14
CA LEU A 25 12.98 10.56 -26.37
C LEU A 25 12.74 10.36 -24.87
N ILE A 26 11.63 10.89 -24.34
CA ILE A 26 11.29 10.84 -22.91
C ILE A 26 10.95 9.41 -22.50
N ILE A 27 10.22 8.66 -23.33
CA ILE A 27 9.94 7.24 -23.10
C ILE A 27 11.23 6.42 -23.03
N THR A 28 12.20 6.69 -23.91
CA THR A 28 13.48 5.95 -23.94
C THR A 28 14.25 6.18 -22.64
N PHE A 29 14.34 7.43 -22.16
CA PHE A 29 14.96 7.73 -20.87
C PHE A 29 14.20 7.13 -19.69
N GLY A 30 12.87 7.15 -19.73
CA GLY A 30 12.03 6.47 -18.73
C GLY A 30 12.29 4.96 -18.68
N ALA A 31 12.43 4.32 -19.84
CA ALA A 31 12.74 2.90 -19.95
C ALA A 31 14.12 2.55 -19.37
N LEU A 32 15.15 3.32 -19.75
CA LEU A 32 16.51 3.13 -19.21
C LEU A 32 16.55 3.32 -17.70
N SER A 33 15.85 4.34 -17.18
CA SER A 33 15.73 4.59 -15.74
C SER A 33 15.05 3.42 -15.02
N CYS A 34 13.92 2.93 -15.52
CA CYS A 34 13.23 1.77 -14.94
C CYS A 34 14.10 0.51 -14.94
N LEU A 35 14.85 0.26 -16.03
CA LEU A 35 15.77 -0.87 -16.11
C LEU A 35 16.91 -0.75 -15.10
N LEU A 36 17.47 0.44 -14.91
CA LEU A 36 18.50 0.71 -13.90
C LEU A 36 17.98 0.44 -12.48
N VAL A 37 16.78 0.91 -12.17
CA VAL A 37 16.13 0.66 -10.86
C VAL A 37 15.93 -0.84 -10.64
N VAL A 38 15.45 -1.57 -11.65
CA VAL A 38 15.29 -3.03 -11.55
C VAL A 38 16.62 -3.74 -11.37
N PHE A 39 17.69 -3.27 -12.04
CA PHE A 39 19.04 -3.81 -11.84
C PHE A 39 19.51 -3.65 -10.39
N ILE A 40 19.36 -2.45 -9.81
CA ILE A 40 19.71 -2.18 -8.41
C ILE A 40 18.85 -3.03 -7.46
N ALA A 41 17.53 -3.06 -7.66
CA ALA A 41 16.60 -3.83 -6.83
C ALA A 41 16.92 -5.34 -6.85
N ARG A 42 17.33 -5.88 -8.00
CA ARG A 42 17.83 -7.26 -8.10
C ARG A 42 19.12 -7.44 -7.32
N ARG A 43 20.06 -6.47 -7.40
CA ARG A 43 21.35 -6.55 -6.71
C ARG A 43 21.18 -6.55 -5.19
N MET A 44 20.18 -5.83 -4.70
CA MET A 44 19.81 -5.74 -3.29
C MET A 44 18.92 -6.90 -2.80
N TYR A 45 18.58 -7.87 -3.66
CA TYR A 45 17.65 -8.97 -3.34
C TYR A 45 16.24 -8.52 -2.94
N LEU A 46 15.78 -7.33 -3.35
CA LEU A 46 14.42 -6.86 -3.08
C LEU A 46 13.36 -7.54 -3.99
N ALA A 47 13.77 -8.28 -5.01
CA ALA A 47 12.88 -8.98 -5.96
C ALA A 47 12.33 -10.32 -5.40
N ASP A 48 12.03 -10.34 -4.11
CA ASP A 48 11.56 -11.49 -3.34
C ASP A 48 10.02 -11.63 -3.34
N PRO A 49 9.48 -12.81 -2.99
CA PRO A 49 8.03 -13.06 -2.95
C PRO A 49 7.23 -12.05 -2.12
N GLU A 50 7.86 -11.46 -1.10
CA GLU A 50 7.28 -10.42 -0.23
C GLU A 50 7.26 -9.04 -0.91
N GLY A 51 8.22 -8.75 -1.80
CA GLY A 51 8.38 -7.43 -2.45
C GLY A 51 7.54 -7.23 -3.71
N HIS A 52 7.18 -8.30 -4.41
CA HIS A 52 6.31 -8.24 -5.61
C HIS A 52 5.28 -9.38 -5.66
N PRO A 53 4.32 -9.42 -4.72
CA PRO A 53 3.33 -10.47 -4.62
C PRO A 53 2.21 -10.27 -5.64
N THR A 54 2.49 -10.56 -6.90
CA THR A 54 1.51 -10.51 -8.01
C THR A 54 0.25 -11.34 -7.75
N HIS A 55 0.35 -12.38 -6.91
CA HIS A 55 -0.78 -13.21 -6.49
C HIS A 55 -1.76 -12.48 -5.53
N LEU A 56 -1.32 -11.42 -4.84
CA LEU A 56 -2.19 -10.65 -3.94
C LEU A 56 -2.99 -9.57 -4.66
N LEU A 57 -2.64 -9.25 -5.91
CA LEU A 57 -3.27 -8.18 -6.68
C LEU A 57 -4.81 -8.31 -6.81
N PRO A 58 -5.38 -9.50 -7.06
CA PRO A 58 -6.84 -9.65 -7.14
C PRO A 58 -7.52 -9.45 -5.77
N ARG A 59 -6.87 -9.91 -4.69
CA ARG A 59 -7.39 -9.73 -3.32
C ARG A 59 -7.30 -8.28 -2.88
N LEU A 60 -6.30 -7.54 -3.36
CA LEU A 60 -6.15 -6.11 -3.09
C LEU A 60 -7.34 -5.32 -3.64
N LEU A 61 -7.85 -5.67 -4.83
CA LEU A 61 -9.02 -5.00 -5.43
C LEU A 61 -10.29 -5.12 -4.59
N LEU A 62 -10.46 -6.22 -3.84
CA LEU A 62 -11.57 -6.39 -2.90
C LEU A 62 -11.29 -5.73 -1.55
N TYR A 63 -10.03 -5.76 -1.12
CA TYR A 63 -9.61 -5.22 0.16
C TYR A 63 -9.65 -3.68 0.21
N ILE A 64 -9.26 -2.99 -0.86
CA ILE A 64 -9.28 -1.52 -0.94
C ILE A 64 -10.67 -0.94 -0.65
N PRO A 65 -11.76 -1.29 -1.38
CA PRO A 65 -13.08 -0.72 -1.13
C PRO A 65 -13.62 -1.08 0.26
N TRP A 66 -13.33 -2.30 0.75
CA TRP A 66 -13.68 -2.69 2.12
C TRP A 66 -12.98 -1.80 3.17
N LEU A 67 -11.67 -1.57 3.01
CA LEU A 67 -10.90 -0.73 3.92
C LEU A 67 -11.35 0.73 3.83
N SER A 68 -11.58 1.25 2.63
CA SER A 68 -12.12 2.60 2.44
C SER A 68 -13.45 2.79 3.17
N TRP A 69 -14.35 1.81 3.10
CA TRP A 69 -15.61 1.86 3.84
C TRP A 69 -15.40 1.87 5.36
N ALA A 70 -14.48 1.04 5.86
CA ALA A 70 -14.13 1.02 7.29
C ALA A 70 -13.55 2.37 7.76
N ILE A 71 -12.65 2.96 6.96
CA ILE A 71 -12.06 4.29 7.20
C ILE A 71 -13.16 5.37 7.23
N LEU A 72 -14.08 5.36 6.26
CA LEU A 72 -15.18 6.34 6.20
C LEU A 72 -16.07 6.25 7.45
N ARG A 73 -16.49 5.04 7.83
CA ARG A 73 -17.31 4.84 9.03
C ARG A 73 -16.61 5.31 10.31
N ALA A 74 -15.33 5.00 10.46
CA ALA A 74 -14.58 5.39 11.65
C ALA A 74 -14.30 6.91 11.68
N ASN A 75 -14.06 7.56 10.53
CA ASN A 75 -14.01 9.03 10.44
C ASN A 75 -15.33 9.68 10.84
N MET A 76 -16.47 9.14 10.38
CA MET A 76 -17.79 9.64 10.77
C MET A 76 -18.03 9.52 12.28
N ASP A 77 -17.63 8.40 12.90
CA ASP A 77 -17.74 8.22 14.36
C ASP A 77 -16.90 9.25 15.12
N VAL A 78 -15.66 9.47 14.70
CA VAL A 78 -14.79 10.50 15.30
C VAL A 78 -15.38 11.90 15.11
N ALA A 79 -15.86 12.26 13.92
CA ALA A 79 -16.49 13.54 13.66
C ALA A 79 -17.71 13.77 14.57
N LEU A 80 -18.57 12.75 14.73
CA LEU A 80 -19.73 12.81 15.63
C LEU A 80 -19.33 12.96 17.11
N ARG A 81 -18.22 12.35 17.54
CA ARG A 81 -17.71 12.51 18.92
C ARG A 81 -17.17 13.90 19.18
N ILE A 82 -16.51 14.52 18.20
CA ILE A 82 -16.01 15.90 18.29
C ILE A 82 -17.16 16.89 18.42
N LEU A 83 -18.24 16.68 17.66
CA LEU A 83 -19.42 17.55 17.70
C LEU A 83 -20.24 17.43 19.01
N LYS A 84 -20.05 16.36 19.78
CA LYS A 84 -20.74 16.17 21.07
C LYS A 84 -20.00 16.93 22.17
N PRO A 85 -20.65 17.86 22.90
CA PRO A 85 -20.00 18.66 23.93
C PRO A 85 -19.40 17.84 25.08
N GLY A 86 -19.90 16.62 25.32
CA GLY A 86 -19.43 15.75 26.39
C GLY A 86 -18.15 14.97 26.11
N LEU A 87 -17.60 15.00 24.87
CA LEU A 87 -16.33 14.35 24.47
C LEU A 87 -16.02 13.03 25.21
N PRO A 88 -16.87 11.99 25.13
CA PRO A 88 -16.70 10.75 25.89
C PRO A 88 -15.59 9.88 25.26
N ILE A 89 -14.33 10.24 25.53
CA ILE A 89 -13.13 9.55 25.05
C ILE A 89 -12.37 9.02 26.27
N SER A 90 -12.03 7.73 26.26
CA SER A 90 -11.21 7.09 27.28
C SER A 90 -10.10 6.29 26.59
N PRO A 91 -8.87 6.83 26.56
CA PRO A 91 -7.73 6.14 25.96
C PRO A 91 -7.47 4.80 26.64
N ARG A 92 -7.27 3.75 25.85
CA ARG A 92 -6.93 2.41 26.36
C ARG A 92 -5.84 1.78 25.51
N MET A 93 -4.88 1.15 26.16
CA MET A 93 -3.88 0.30 25.51
C MET A 93 -4.37 -1.13 25.52
N VAL A 94 -4.51 -1.74 24.34
CA VAL A 94 -4.95 -3.12 24.18
C VAL A 94 -3.93 -3.87 23.35
N LYS A 95 -3.54 -5.06 23.80
CA LYS A 95 -2.65 -5.96 23.02
C LYS A 95 -3.51 -6.88 22.17
N VAL A 96 -3.34 -6.82 20.86
CA VAL A 96 -4.02 -7.69 19.89
C VAL A 96 -3.01 -8.65 19.28
N LYS A 97 -3.32 -9.95 19.25
CA LYS A 97 -2.49 -10.95 18.57
C LYS A 97 -2.76 -10.90 17.07
N ALA A 98 -1.72 -10.64 16.27
CA ALA A 98 -1.83 -10.70 14.81
C ALA A 98 -2.06 -12.14 14.33
N SER A 99 -2.91 -12.31 13.32
CA SER A 99 -3.24 -13.62 12.72
C SER A 99 -2.49 -13.88 11.40
N GLN A 100 -1.87 -12.84 10.86
CA GLN A 100 -1.19 -12.80 9.57
C GLN A 100 0.16 -13.50 9.68
N LYS A 101 0.45 -14.35 8.69
CA LYS A 101 1.66 -15.20 8.69
C LYS A 101 2.83 -14.59 7.92
N THR A 102 2.58 -13.63 7.04
CA THR A 102 3.59 -12.98 6.19
C THR A 102 3.96 -11.61 6.73
N HIS A 103 5.19 -11.15 6.48
CA HIS A 103 5.63 -9.82 6.94
C HIS A 103 4.80 -8.72 6.30
N LEU A 104 4.58 -8.78 4.99
CA LEU A 104 3.69 -7.85 4.29
C LEU A 104 2.26 -7.86 4.86
N GLY A 105 1.73 -9.04 5.22
CA GLY A 105 0.39 -9.16 5.80
C GLY A 105 0.30 -8.52 7.18
N MET A 106 1.32 -8.69 8.01
CA MET A 106 1.40 -8.03 9.33
C MET A 106 1.45 -6.51 9.19
N VAL A 107 2.27 -5.99 8.26
CA VAL A 107 2.37 -4.54 8.01
C VAL A 107 1.06 -3.97 7.47
N ALA A 108 0.44 -4.64 6.48
CA ALA A 108 -0.85 -4.23 5.95
C ALA A 108 -1.94 -4.23 7.04
N TYR A 109 -1.93 -5.23 7.92
CA TYR A 109 -2.86 -5.32 9.04
C TYR A 109 -2.66 -4.18 10.05
N ALA A 110 -1.42 -3.92 10.46
CA ALA A 110 -1.10 -2.80 11.34
C ALA A 110 -1.54 -1.45 10.73
N ASN A 111 -1.22 -1.22 9.45
CA ASN A 111 -1.64 -0.01 8.75
C ASN A 111 -3.16 0.12 8.64
N SER A 112 -3.90 -0.99 8.52
CA SER A 112 -5.37 -0.96 8.54
C SER A 112 -5.91 -0.41 9.85
N ILE A 113 -5.31 -0.84 10.97
CA ILE A 113 -5.70 -0.40 12.31
C ILE A 113 -5.37 1.09 12.50
N THR A 114 -4.19 1.53 12.06
CA THR A 114 -3.81 2.95 12.16
C THR A 114 -4.68 3.85 11.28
N LEU A 115 -5.08 3.38 10.10
CA LEU A 115 -5.93 4.15 9.18
C LEU A 115 -7.39 4.26 9.64
N THR A 116 -7.89 3.36 10.49
CA THR A 116 -9.20 3.51 11.11
C THR A 116 -9.12 4.46 12.31
N PRO A 117 -9.70 5.67 12.24
CA PRO A 117 -9.57 6.65 13.30
C PRO A 117 -10.09 6.14 14.64
N GLY A 118 -9.37 6.49 15.71
CA GLY A 118 -9.64 5.99 17.07
C GLY A 118 -8.68 4.90 17.53
N THR A 119 -7.80 4.41 16.66
CA THR A 119 -6.73 3.45 16.99
C THR A 119 -5.39 3.86 16.39
N VAL A 120 -4.29 3.53 17.06
CA VAL A 120 -2.90 3.74 16.61
C VAL A 120 -2.11 2.48 16.97
N SER A 121 -1.28 1.99 16.06
CA SER A 121 -0.46 0.77 16.21
C SER A 121 1.03 1.06 16.13
#